data_AF-A0A839DQF7-F1
#
_entry.id   AF-A0A839DQF7-F1
#
_cell.length_a   1.000
_cell.length_b   1.000
_cell.length_c   1.000
_cell.angle_alpha   90.00
_cell.angle_beta   90.00
_cell.angle_gamma   90.00
#
_symmetry.space_group_name_H-M   'P 1'
#
loop_
_entity.id
_entity.type
_entity.pdbx_description
1 polymer ?
#
loop_
_entity_poly.entity_id
_entity_poly.type
_entity_poly.pdbx_seq_one_letter_code
_entity_poly.pdbx_strand_id
1 'polypeptide(L)'
;MSKQGRSGLVIPVPEADELLSSVAEEYPSAVREGVPAHVSVLYPFVPVAEIDDAVIETLAGLFRAQPPLPVTFGSCHREEGFVFLRPEPLDGVAELTADTRRHWPEVVPYEGAYGAVEPHLTVTMKQSRDTAAAIERDTAEWLPITAELREAWLVTFTDRWDLHTRFSFGKAA
;
A
#
# COMPACT_ATOMS: atom_id res chain seq x y z
N MET A 1 -7.31 -14.63 -0.76
CA MET A 1 -8.39 -14.13 0.11
C MET A 1 -7.79 -13.88 1.48
N SER A 2 -8.06 -12.72 2.07
CA SER A 2 -7.60 -12.39 3.42
C SER A 2 -8.36 -13.23 4.45
N LYS A 3 -7.70 -13.62 5.54
CA LYS A 3 -8.34 -14.31 6.66
C LYS A 3 -8.90 -13.28 7.64
N GLN A 4 -10.05 -13.56 8.24
CA GLN A 4 -10.59 -12.78 9.36
C GLN A 4 -9.52 -12.55 10.43
N GLY A 5 -9.48 -11.34 10.98
CA GLY A 5 -8.52 -10.97 12.03
C GLY A 5 -7.13 -10.61 11.50
N ARG A 6 -6.96 -10.42 10.18
CA ARG A 6 -5.73 -9.82 9.61
C ARG A 6 -5.77 -8.30 9.72
N SER A 7 -4.59 -7.71 9.83
CA SER A 7 -4.38 -6.27 9.67
C SER A 7 -3.30 -5.98 8.63
N GLY A 8 -3.18 -4.72 8.25
CA GLY A 8 -2.13 -4.20 7.39
C GLY A 8 -1.84 -2.74 7.70
N LEU A 9 -0.61 -2.32 7.42
CA LEU A 9 -0.19 -0.93 7.42
C LEU A 9 0.01 -0.47 5.99
N VAL A 10 -0.68 0.60 5.62
CA VAL A 10 -0.70 1.13 4.25
C VAL A 10 -0.55 2.65 4.27
N ILE A 11 0.00 3.21 3.21
CA ILE A 11 0.02 4.65 2.97
C ILE A 11 -1.00 4.92 1.86
N PRO A 12 -2.12 5.62 2.14
CA PRO A 12 -3.13 5.92 1.12
C PRO A 12 -2.57 6.88 0.06
N VAL A 13 -3.03 6.68 -1.17
CA VAL A 13 -2.73 7.49 -2.36
C VAL A 13 -4.05 7.74 -3.10
N PRO A 14 -5.00 8.50 -2.51
CA PRO A 14 -6.32 8.71 -3.11
C PRO A 14 -6.26 9.34 -4.50
N GLU A 15 -5.16 10.01 -4.87
CA GLU A 15 -4.90 10.54 -6.21
C GLU A 15 -4.88 9.45 -7.29
N ALA A 16 -4.73 8.17 -6.91
CA ALA A 16 -4.81 7.02 -7.82
C ALA A 16 -6.17 6.27 -7.76
N ASP A 17 -7.14 6.73 -6.97
CA ASP A 17 -8.44 6.05 -6.85
C ASP A 17 -9.22 6.05 -8.17
N GLU A 18 -9.18 7.14 -8.95
CA GLU A 18 -9.86 7.21 -10.25
C GLU A 18 -9.27 6.21 -11.26
N LEU A 19 -7.95 6.09 -11.30
CA LEU A 19 -7.25 5.06 -12.09
C LEU A 19 -7.73 3.67 -11.68
N LEU A 20 -7.72 3.34 -10.38
CA LEU A 20 -8.15 2.02 -9.92
C LEU A 20 -9.63 1.76 -10.19
N SER A 21 -10.48 2.78 -10.09
CA SER A 21 -11.91 2.67 -10.41
C SER A 21 -12.12 2.36 -11.89
N SER A 22 -11.40 3.05 -12.78
CA SER A 22 -11.44 2.79 -14.22
C SER A 22 -11.00 1.35 -14.55
N VAL A 23 -9.93 0.86 -13.94
CA VAL A 23 -9.51 -0.54 -14.11
C VAL A 23 -10.55 -1.52 -13.57
N ALA A 24 -11.20 -1.21 -12.44
CA ALA A 24 -12.25 -2.05 -11.86
C ALA A 24 -13.53 -2.10 -12.70
N GLU A 25 -13.89 -1.02 -13.40
CA GLU A 25 -15.05 -0.99 -14.30
C GLU A 25 -14.91 -1.99 -15.45
N GLU A 26 -13.71 -2.09 -16.03
CA GLU A 26 -13.43 -3.04 -17.12
C GLU A 26 -13.08 -4.44 -16.59
N TYR A 27 -12.39 -4.52 -15.44
CA TYR A 27 -11.93 -5.75 -14.81
C TYR A 27 -12.36 -5.82 -13.33
N PRO A 28 -13.63 -6.18 -13.03
CA PRO A 28 -14.19 -6.08 -11.67
C PRO A 28 -13.47 -6.87 -10.57
N SER A 29 -12.74 -7.93 -10.92
CA SER A 29 -11.97 -8.74 -9.96
C SER A 29 -10.49 -8.37 -9.88
N ALA A 30 -10.04 -7.39 -10.66
CA ALA A 30 -8.64 -7.00 -10.76
C ALA A 30 -8.18 -6.11 -9.60
N VAL A 31 -9.08 -5.31 -9.04
CA VAL A 31 -8.80 -4.31 -8.02
C VAL A 31 -9.41 -4.75 -6.68
N ARG A 32 -8.68 -4.50 -5.59
CA ARG A 32 -9.13 -4.86 -4.25
C ARG A 32 -10.00 -3.77 -3.65
N GLU A 33 -11.14 -4.15 -3.09
CA GLU A 33 -12.07 -3.23 -2.43
C GLU A 33 -11.72 -2.98 -0.94
N GLY A 34 -12.25 -1.87 -0.40
CA GLY A 34 -12.32 -1.58 1.04
C GLY A 34 -11.33 -0.53 1.54
N VAL A 35 -10.23 -0.32 0.82
CA VAL A 35 -9.25 0.74 1.10
C VAL A 35 -8.95 1.50 -0.19
N PRO A 36 -8.60 2.80 -0.12
CA PRO A 36 -8.10 3.55 -1.27
C PRO A 36 -6.89 2.87 -1.92
N ALA A 37 -6.54 3.32 -3.11
CA ALA A 37 -5.24 3.06 -3.71
C ALA A 37 -4.15 3.38 -2.68
N HIS A 38 -3.15 2.52 -2.56
CA HIS A 38 -2.19 2.61 -1.46
C HIS A 38 -0.87 1.92 -1.77
N VAL A 39 0.15 2.33 -1.03
CA VAL A 39 1.43 1.61 -0.91
C VAL A 39 1.40 0.78 0.37
N SER A 40 1.75 -0.51 0.27
CA SER A 40 1.87 -1.37 1.46
C SER A 40 3.16 -1.10 2.22
N VAL A 41 3.06 -0.88 3.54
CA VAL A 41 4.21 -0.77 4.45
C VAL A 41 4.50 -2.14 5.06
N LEU A 42 3.50 -2.72 5.73
CA LEU A 42 3.55 -4.05 6.32
C LEU A 42 2.24 -4.79 6.07
N TYR A 43 2.32 -5.92 5.38
CA TYR A 43 1.19 -6.83 5.21
C TYR A 43 1.64 -8.30 5.16
N PRO A 44 0.98 -9.22 5.88
CA PRO A 44 0.10 -8.91 7.00
C PRO A 44 0.87 -8.17 8.09
N PHE A 45 0.18 -7.34 8.87
CA PHE A 45 0.70 -6.80 10.13
C PHE A 45 0.24 -7.71 11.29
N VAL A 46 0.35 -7.27 12.55
CA VAL A 46 -0.04 -8.09 13.71
C VAL A 46 -1.51 -8.51 13.66
N PRO A 47 -1.90 -9.67 14.20
CA PRO A 47 -3.31 -10.06 14.29
C PRO A 47 -4.17 -8.99 14.96
N VAL A 48 -5.42 -8.85 14.55
CA VAL A 48 -6.34 -7.84 15.12
C VAL A 48 -6.48 -7.98 16.64
N ALA A 49 -6.43 -9.20 17.16
CA ALA A 49 -6.51 -9.48 18.60
C ALA A 49 -5.28 -9.00 19.40
N GLU A 50 -4.18 -8.69 18.72
CA GLU A 50 -2.92 -8.21 19.30
C GLU A 50 -2.71 -6.70 19.09
N ILE A 51 -3.68 -6.01 18.49
CA ILE A 51 -3.66 -4.55 18.38
C ILE A 51 -4.10 -3.97 19.71
N ASP A 52 -3.14 -3.48 20.49
CA ASP A 52 -3.36 -2.80 21.78
C ASP A 52 -2.87 -1.33 21.74
N ASP A 53 -3.05 -0.63 22.86
CA ASP A 53 -2.64 0.77 22.98
C ASP A 53 -1.13 0.97 22.74
N ALA A 54 -0.29 0.00 23.13
CA ALA A 54 1.16 0.09 22.95
C ALA A 54 1.56 0.00 21.46
N VAL A 55 0.87 -0.85 20.69
CA VAL A 55 1.02 -0.90 19.22
C VAL A 55 0.63 0.44 18.60
N ILE A 56 -0.52 1.00 18.99
CA ILE A 56 -1.00 2.28 18.47
C ILE A 56 -0.05 3.44 18.82
N GLU A 57 0.42 3.51 20.07
CA GLU A 57 1.38 4.52 20.51
C GLU A 57 2.71 4.44 19.77
N THR A 58 3.22 3.22 19.54
CA THR A 58 4.46 3.00 18.78
C THR A 58 4.32 3.48 17.34
N LEU A 59 3.22 3.11 16.66
CA LEU A 59 2.94 3.57 15.29
C LEU A 59 2.78 5.09 15.22
N ALA A 60 2.07 5.69 16.18
CA ALA A 60 1.89 7.14 16.25
C ALA A 60 3.23 7.87 16.42
N GLY A 61 4.13 7.35 17.25
CA GLY A 61 5.48 7.90 17.42
C GLY A 61 6.30 7.81 16.13
N LEU A 62 6.28 6.66 15.47
CA LEU A 62 7.01 6.41 14.23
C LEU A 62 6.54 7.33 13.10
N PHE A 63 5.25 7.35 12.82
CA PHE A 63 4.72 8.15 11.71
C PHE A 63 4.80 9.65 11.99
N ARG A 64 4.70 10.09 13.25
CA ARG A 64 4.90 11.51 13.59
C ARG A 64 6.33 11.99 13.36
N ALA A 65 7.33 11.09 13.41
CA ALA A 65 8.73 11.42 13.14
C ALA A 65 9.03 11.57 11.64
N GLN A 66 8.16 11.03 10.77
CA GLN A 66 8.28 11.09 9.32
C GLN A 66 7.70 12.40 8.78
N PRO A 67 8.46 13.25 8.04
CA PRO A 67 7.88 14.35 7.27
C PRO A 67 7.04 13.86 6.08
N PRO A 68 6.16 14.71 5.50
CA PRO A 68 5.43 14.36 4.28
C PRO A 68 6.39 13.97 3.14
N LEU A 69 6.01 12.97 2.35
CA LEU A 69 6.81 12.48 1.23
C LEU A 69 6.15 12.87 -0.09
N PRO A 70 6.67 13.86 -0.83
CA PRO A 70 6.21 14.12 -2.20
C PRO A 70 6.71 12.98 -3.10
N VAL A 71 5.79 12.37 -3.86
CA VAL A 71 6.08 11.28 -4.78
C VAL A 71 5.38 11.50 -6.12
N THR A 72 5.99 10.98 -7.18
CA THR A 72 5.39 10.85 -8.50
C THR A 72 5.40 9.38 -8.90
N PHE A 73 4.25 8.87 -9.35
CA PHE A 73 4.13 7.59 -10.01
C PHE A 73 4.23 7.83 -11.52
N GLY A 74 5.45 7.77 -12.05
CA GLY A 74 5.76 8.19 -13.43
C GLY A 74 5.61 7.10 -14.48
N SER A 75 5.74 5.83 -14.09
CA SER A 75 5.66 4.68 -15.00
C SER A 75 4.89 3.51 -14.42
N CYS A 76 4.21 2.80 -15.31
CA CYS A 76 3.55 1.54 -15.03
C CYS A 76 4.52 0.39 -15.26
N HIS A 77 4.47 -0.61 -14.39
CA HIS A 77 5.30 -1.81 -14.47
C HIS A 77 4.44 -3.05 -14.39
N ARG A 78 4.91 -4.12 -15.04
CA ARG A 78 4.27 -5.42 -15.00
C ARG A 78 5.27 -6.56 -14.83
N GLU A 79 4.91 -7.50 -13.96
CA GLU A 79 5.57 -8.78 -13.79
C GLU A 79 4.53 -9.91 -13.87
N GLU A 80 4.52 -10.63 -14.99
CA GLU A 80 3.50 -11.64 -15.30
C GLU A 80 2.07 -11.07 -15.20
N GLY A 81 1.31 -11.49 -14.19
CA GLY A 81 -0.06 -11.07 -13.90
C GLY A 81 -0.17 -9.96 -12.85
N PHE A 82 0.93 -9.33 -12.48
CA PHE A 82 1.01 -8.27 -11.48
C PHE A 82 1.35 -6.94 -12.15
N VAL A 83 0.51 -5.92 -11.95
CA VAL A 83 0.70 -4.56 -12.48
C VAL A 83 0.77 -3.59 -11.30
N PHE A 84 1.75 -2.70 -11.31
CA PHE A 84 2.03 -1.80 -10.20
C PHE A 84 2.74 -0.52 -10.64
N LEU A 85 2.67 0.49 -9.77
CA LEU A 85 3.37 1.77 -9.90
C LEU A 85 4.43 1.89 -8.81
N ARG A 86 5.59 2.44 -9.15
CA ARG A 86 6.65 2.75 -8.18
C ARG A 86 6.60 4.25 -7.81
N PRO A 87 6.70 4.61 -6.53
CA PRO A 87 6.84 6.00 -6.13
C PRO A 87 8.26 6.50 -6.45
N GLU A 88 8.35 7.71 -7.00
CA GLU A 88 9.60 8.42 -7.22
C GLU A 88 9.59 9.77 -6.47
N PRO A 89 10.54 10.06 -5.56
CA PRO A 89 11.65 9.20 -5.13
C PRO A 89 11.21 7.97 -4.31
N LEU A 90 11.90 6.84 -4.51
CA LEU A 90 11.61 5.59 -3.79
C LEU A 90 12.13 5.61 -2.34
N ASP A 91 13.29 6.25 -2.13
CA ASP A 91 14.10 6.12 -0.91
C ASP A 91 13.31 6.46 0.36
N GLY A 92 12.53 7.55 0.37
CA GLY A 92 11.76 7.95 1.55
C GLY A 92 10.69 6.93 1.95
N VAL A 93 10.01 6.31 0.97
CA VAL A 93 9.00 5.27 1.26
C VAL A 93 9.68 3.97 1.68
N ALA A 94 10.83 3.65 1.09
CA ALA A 94 11.63 2.48 1.43
C ALA A 94 12.21 2.58 2.85
N GLU A 95 12.75 3.74 3.23
CA GLU A 95 13.26 4.03 4.57
C GLU A 95 12.16 3.93 5.62
N LEU A 96 11.01 4.59 5.40
CA LEU A 96 9.86 4.48 6.30
C LEU A 96 9.41 3.02 6.49
N THR A 97 9.39 2.25 5.39
CA THR A 97 9.03 0.83 5.44
C THR A 97 10.06 0.00 6.22
N ALA A 98 11.35 0.27 6.04
CA ALA A 98 12.42 -0.38 6.76
C ALA A 98 12.42 -0.02 8.25
N ASP A 99 12.19 1.25 8.59
CA ASP A 99 12.06 1.72 9.97
C ASP A 99 10.88 1.06 10.66
N THR A 100 9.72 1.02 10.01
CA THR A 100 8.54 0.31 10.54
C THR A 100 8.86 -1.17 10.79
N ARG A 101 9.53 -1.86 9.86
CA ARG A 101 9.95 -3.25 10.04
C ARG A 101 10.87 -3.49 11.23
N ARG A 102 11.73 -2.53 11.59
CA ARG A 102 12.64 -2.66 12.74
C ARG A 102 11.90 -2.73 14.08
N HIS A 103 10.70 -2.16 14.17
CA HIS A 103 9.87 -2.23 15.37
C HIS A 103 9.08 -3.54 15.50
N TRP A 104 8.86 -4.26 14.40
CA TRP A 104 8.15 -5.56 14.35
C TRP A 104 8.97 -6.60 13.56
N PRO A 105 10.16 -6.98 14.02
CA PRO A 105 11.05 -7.89 13.29
C PRO A 105 10.48 -9.31 13.08
N GLU A 106 9.54 -9.71 13.92
CA GLU A 106 8.81 -10.98 13.82
C GLU A 106 7.76 -11.00 12.69
N VAL A 107 7.34 -9.82 12.21
CA VAL A 107 6.37 -9.71 11.11
C VAL A 107 7.10 -9.92 9.79
N VAL A 108 6.87 -11.07 9.16
CA VAL A 108 7.42 -11.40 7.84
C VAL A 108 6.46 -10.92 6.74
N PRO A 109 6.85 -9.90 5.93
CA PRO A 109 6.00 -9.40 4.84
C PRO A 109 5.60 -10.50 3.88
N TYR A 110 4.32 -10.50 3.52
CA TYR A 110 3.66 -11.48 2.66
C TYR A 110 3.91 -12.93 3.09
N GLU A 111 4.14 -13.16 4.39
CA GLU A 111 4.45 -14.49 4.95
C GLU A 111 5.68 -15.14 4.28
N GLY A 112 6.60 -14.33 3.75
CA GLY A 112 7.82 -14.81 3.06
C GLY A 112 7.58 -15.33 1.65
N ALA A 113 6.38 -15.14 1.09
CA ALA A 113 6.05 -15.56 -0.28
C ALA A 113 6.88 -14.86 -1.35
N TYR A 114 7.41 -13.67 -1.03
CA TYR A 114 8.24 -12.85 -1.90
C TYR A 114 9.55 -12.52 -1.19
N GLY A 115 10.61 -12.27 -1.98
CA GLY A 115 11.90 -11.81 -1.46
C GLY A 115 11.83 -10.37 -0.92
N ALA A 116 12.88 -9.58 -1.14
CA ALA A 116 12.80 -8.15 -0.87
C ALA A 116 11.73 -7.52 -1.80
N VAL A 117 10.65 -7.01 -1.20
CA VAL A 117 9.57 -6.32 -1.92
C VAL A 117 9.79 -4.82 -1.78
N GLU A 118 10.00 -4.16 -2.93
CA GLU A 118 10.06 -2.71 -3.02
C GLU A 118 8.68 -2.08 -2.78
N PRO A 119 8.60 -0.88 -2.16
CA PRO A 119 7.36 -0.13 -2.06
C PRO A 119 6.73 0.12 -3.45
N HIS A 120 5.45 -0.18 -3.57
CA HIS A 120 4.70 0.00 -4.80
C HIS A 120 3.21 0.20 -4.50
N LEU A 121 2.52 0.86 -5.43
CA LEU A 121 1.07 0.88 -5.50
C LEU A 121 0.62 -0.26 -6.42
N THR A 122 -0.17 -1.19 -5.88
CA THR A 122 -0.71 -2.30 -6.67
C THR A 122 -1.91 -1.83 -7.49
N VAL A 123 -1.87 -2.05 -8.80
CA VAL A 123 -3.04 -1.86 -9.68
C VAL A 123 -3.85 -3.14 -9.77
N THR A 124 -3.18 -4.26 -10.09
CA THR A 124 -3.80 -5.59 -10.08
C THR A 124 -2.81 -6.69 -9.77
N MET A 125 -3.31 -7.84 -9.32
CA MET A 125 -2.54 -9.07 -9.13
C MET A 125 -3.26 -10.26 -9.74
N LYS A 126 -2.48 -11.31 -10.07
CA LYS A 126 -2.97 -12.63 -10.49
C LYS A 126 -3.84 -12.63 -11.76
N GLN A 127 -3.59 -11.69 -12.65
CA GLN A 127 -4.24 -11.65 -13.96
C GLN A 127 -3.57 -12.60 -14.96
N SER A 128 -4.27 -12.92 -16.04
CA SER A 128 -3.64 -13.54 -17.21
C SER A 128 -2.61 -12.57 -17.81
N ARG A 129 -1.61 -13.09 -18.55
CA ARG A 129 -0.58 -12.23 -19.18
C ARG A 129 -1.20 -11.21 -20.13
N ASP A 130 -2.20 -11.61 -20.91
CA ASP A 130 -2.86 -10.73 -21.88
C ASP A 130 -3.70 -9.66 -21.17
N THR A 131 -4.45 -10.04 -20.13
CA THR A 131 -5.22 -9.10 -19.30
C THR A 131 -4.30 -8.10 -18.60
N ALA A 132 -3.20 -8.57 -18.00
CA ALA A 132 -2.24 -7.68 -17.35
C ALA A 132 -1.58 -6.70 -18.34
N ALA A 133 -1.33 -7.13 -19.58
CA ALA A 133 -0.79 -6.25 -20.62
C ALA A 133 -1.81 -5.20 -21.12
N ALA A 134 -3.11 -5.51 -21.11
CA ALA A 134 -4.15 -4.51 -21.33
C ALA A 134 -4.18 -3.49 -20.19
N ILE A 135 -4.29 -3.95 -18.94
CA ILE A 135 -4.30 -3.10 -17.74
C ILE A 135 -3.05 -2.21 -17.65
N GLU A 136 -1.85 -2.73 -17.97
CA GLU A 136 -0.62 -1.95 -18.00
C GLU A 136 -0.71 -0.75 -18.97
N ARG A 137 -1.27 -0.97 -20.16
CA ARG A 137 -1.46 0.05 -21.19
C ARG A 137 -2.47 1.10 -20.75
N ASP A 138 -3.62 0.66 -20.26
CA ASP A 138 -4.70 1.56 -19.83
C ASP A 138 -4.23 2.39 -18.64
N THR A 139 -3.50 1.76 -17.71
CA THR A 139 -2.87 2.45 -16.57
C THR A 139 -1.89 3.53 -17.01
N ALA A 140 -1.11 3.30 -18.07
CA ALA A 140 -0.12 4.26 -18.55
C ALA A 140 -0.76 5.57 -19.04
N GLU A 141 -2.03 5.58 -19.44
CA GLU A 141 -2.75 6.79 -19.87
C GLU A 141 -3.09 7.73 -18.71
N TRP A 142 -3.06 7.25 -17.47
CA TRP A 142 -3.31 8.04 -16.26
C TRP A 142 -2.04 8.67 -15.67
N LEU A 143 -0.86 8.31 -16.17
CA LEU A 143 0.41 8.74 -15.59
C LEU A 143 0.91 10.03 -16.25
N PRO A 144 1.62 10.91 -15.50
CA PRO A 144 2.05 10.72 -14.12
C PRO A 144 0.97 11.07 -13.08
N ILE A 145 0.95 10.33 -11.97
CA ILE A 145 0.16 10.67 -10.76
C ILE A 145 1.11 11.26 -9.72
N THR A 146 0.84 12.49 -9.26
CA THR A 146 1.63 13.13 -8.19
C THR A 146 0.84 13.11 -6.90
N ALA A 147 1.49 12.77 -5.78
CA ALA A 147 0.88 12.75 -4.46
C ALA A 147 1.84 13.28 -3.40
N GLU A 148 1.30 13.85 -2.32
CA GLU A 148 2.05 14.10 -1.10
C GLU A 148 1.56 13.09 -0.05
N LEU A 149 2.40 12.12 0.30
CA LEU A 149 2.07 11.10 1.29
C LEU A 149 2.18 11.72 2.69
N ARG A 150 1.06 11.76 3.42
CA ARG A 150 0.91 12.55 4.65
C ARG A 150 0.40 11.75 5.85
N GLU A 151 0.06 10.50 5.64
CA GLU A 151 -0.44 9.63 6.70
C GLU A 151 -0.22 8.17 6.36
N ALA A 152 -0.24 7.33 7.39
CA ALA A 152 -0.34 5.89 7.25
C ALA A 152 -1.60 5.41 7.97
N TRP A 153 -2.20 4.35 7.46
CA TRP A 153 -3.43 3.75 7.97
C TRP A 153 -3.13 2.35 8.48
N LEU A 154 -3.59 2.06 9.69
CA LEU A 154 -3.83 0.69 10.15
C LEU A 154 -5.21 0.28 9.68
N VAL A 155 -5.25 -0.78 8.88
CA VAL A 155 -6.47 -1.34 8.31
C VAL A 155 -6.66 -2.76 8.81
N THR A 156 -7.90 -3.18 9.01
CA THR A 156 -8.23 -4.51 9.52
C THR A 156 -9.22 -5.21 8.59
N PHE A 157 -9.22 -6.54 8.60
CA PHE A 157 -10.09 -7.36 7.78
C PHE A 157 -11.00 -8.24 8.63
N THR A 158 -12.30 -7.98 8.55
CA THR A 158 -13.37 -8.84 9.05
C THR A 158 -14.03 -9.56 7.88
N ASP A 159 -14.87 -8.86 7.16
CA ASP A 159 -15.60 -9.24 5.95
C ASP A 159 -15.14 -8.41 4.75
N ARG A 160 -14.76 -7.16 5.02
CA ARG A 160 -14.07 -6.25 4.11
C ARG A 160 -12.87 -5.61 4.80
N TRP A 161 -12.05 -4.89 4.04
CA TRP A 161 -11.03 -4.03 4.64
C TRP A 161 -11.69 -2.76 5.14
N ASP A 162 -11.40 -2.42 6.39
CA ASP A 162 -11.85 -1.18 7.02
C ASP A 162 -10.67 -0.47 7.67
N LEU A 163 -10.79 0.84 7.72
CA LEU A 163 -9.86 1.66 8.47
C LEU A 163 -10.07 1.46 9.98
N HIS A 164 -8.99 1.13 10.68
CA HIS A 164 -8.96 1.09 12.14
C HIS A 164 -8.41 2.40 12.74
N THR A 165 -7.26 2.88 12.25
CA THR A 165 -6.60 4.09 12.79
C THR A 165 -5.81 4.81 11.71
N ARG A 166 -5.83 6.15 11.75
CA ARG A 166 -4.96 7.03 10.93
C ARG A 166 -3.83 7.57 11.77
N PHE A 167 -2.64 7.61 11.18
CA PHE A 167 -1.45 8.21 11.77
C PHE A 167 -0.92 9.29 10.85
N SER A 168 -1.08 10.56 11.25
CA SER A 168 -0.55 11.68 10.47
C SER A 168 0.98 11.71 10.54
N PHE A 169 1.58 12.04 9.40
CA PHE A 169 2.99 12.35 9.32
C PHE A 169 3.28 13.67 10.04
N GLY A 170 4.54 13.83 10.47
CA GLY A 170 5.05 15.06 11.05
C GLY A 170 5.01 16.24 10.07
N LYS A 171 5.53 17.39 10.51
CA LYS A 171 5.72 18.54 9.63
C LYS A 171 7.07 18.44 8.94
N ALA A 172 7.18 18.98 7.73
CA ALA A 172 8.48 19.30 7.15
C ALA A 172 9.23 20.27 8.08
N ALA A 173 10.55 20.03 8.24
CA ALA A 173 11.44 20.88 9.03
C ALA A 173 11.66 22.24 8.37
#